data_AF-A0A5J4W2Z5-F1
#
_entry.id   AF-A0A5J4W2Z5-F1
#
_cell.length_a   1.000
_cell.length_b   1.000
_cell.length_c   1.000
_cell.angle_alpha   90.00
_cell.angle_beta   90.00
_cell.angle_gamma   90.00
#
_symmetry.space_group_name_H-M   'P 1'
#
loop_
_entity.id
_entity.type
_entity.pdbx_description
1 polymer ?
#
loop_
_entity_poly.entity_id
_entity_poly.type
_entity_poly.pdbx_seq_one_letter_code
_entity_poly.pdbx_strand_id
1 'polypeptide(L)'
;MKKPQYASRTRREEQPKYKLCILLIYVQGKIGYIRQLGDQEHIGCVISSIMAFATLRLTEIHSAKATRNENGPSQLDTAVWKRDDYYLTVTFRPVSNKQVCLTIWISSWFVGRSTNVQTKPLWWCESRKKIASYEYLSKAVHMVMKGAGVQAKNSVTSIRKSSIIRSIDQSASLQEVDRASQHKDGAGTVMVHYDIYLNDRLSEILTNNECLMKLRKQMVVQIKRMHRYSRSL
;
A
#
# COMPACT_ATOMS: atom_id res chain seq x y z
N MET A 1 31.04 40.00 -13.50
CA MET A 1 29.61 39.61 -13.36
C MET A 1 29.48 38.13 -13.70
N LYS A 2 29.05 37.28 -12.76
CA LYS A 2 28.78 35.85 -13.02
C LYS A 2 27.40 35.71 -13.68
N LYS A 3 27.30 34.99 -14.80
CA LYS A 3 26.02 34.72 -15.48
C LYS A 3 25.13 33.81 -14.61
N PRO A 4 23.81 34.05 -14.53
CA PRO A 4 22.90 33.17 -13.83
C PRO A 4 22.79 31.83 -14.57
N GLN A 5 23.04 30.74 -13.85
CA GLN A 5 22.90 29.38 -14.34
C GLN A 5 21.41 29.03 -14.31
N TYR A 6 20.77 28.98 -15.48
CA TYR A 6 19.39 28.51 -15.58
C TYR A 6 19.33 27.03 -15.22
N ALA A 7 18.69 26.70 -14.09
CA ALA A 7 18.34 25.33 -13.77
C ALA A 7 17.43 24.79 -14.88
N SER A 8 17.90 23.76 -15.58
CA SER A 8 17.15 23.04 -16.60
C SER A 8 15.91 22.40 -15.95
N ARG A 9 14.75 23.05 -16.09
CA ARG A 9 13.47 22.48 -15.68
C ARG A 9 13.16 21.28 -16.57
N THR A 10 13.38 20.08 -16.06
CA THR A 10 12.99 18.84 -16.74
C THR A 10 11.48 18.83 -16.93
N ARG A 11 11.01 18.65 -18.16
CA ARG A 11 9.59 18.52 -18.48
C ARG A 11 9.05 17.29 -17.76
N ARG A 12 8.18 17.47 -16.77
CA ARG A 12 7.49 16.36 -16.11
C ARG A 12 6.41 15.86 -17.07
N GLU A 13 6.69 14.76 -17.76
CA GLU A 13 5.65 14.04 -18.50
C GLU A 13 4.59 13.54 -17.50
N GLU A 14 3.31 13.71 -17.85
CA GLU A 14 2.23 13.09 -17.08
C GLU A 14 2.43 11.58 -17.10
N GLN A 15 2.81 11.02 -15.96
CA GLN A 15 2.86 9.57 -15.86
C GLN A 15 1.45 9.00 -15.99
N PRO A 16 1.29 7.87 -16.70
CA PRO A 16 0.00 7.24 -16.90
C PRO A 16 -0.56 6.79 -15.55
N LYS A 17 -1.53 7.55 -15.05
CA LYS A 17 -2.20 7.29 -13.77
C LYS A 17 -3.12 6.08 -13.95
N TYR A 18 -2.71 4.91 -13.49
CA TYR A 18 -3.63 3.78 -13.37
C TYR A 18 -4.55 3.99 -12.16
N LYS A 19 -5.78 3.48 -12.27
CA LYS A 19 -6.76 3.54 -11.18
C LYS A 19 -6.32 2.61 -10.05
N LEU A 20 -6.08 3.14 -8.85
CA LEU A 20 -5.72 2.35 -7.67
C LEU A 20 -6.68 1.17 -7.43
N CYS A 21 -7.96 1.31 -7.81
CA CYS A 21 -8.95 0.24 -7.70
C CYS A 21 -8.49 -1.09 -8.29
N ILE A 22 -7.76 -1.09 -9.42
CA ILE A 22 -7.36 -2.35 -10.08
C ILE A 22 -6.39 -3.15 -9.19
N LEU A 23 -5.50 -2.45 -8.49
CA LEU A 23 -4.57 -3.04 -7.52
C LEU A 23 -5.32 -3.54 -6.29
N LEU A 24 -6.25 -2.75 -5.75
CA LEU A 24 -7.03 -3.13 -4.57
C LEU A 24 -7.96 -4.32 -4.85
N ILE A 25 -8.54 -4.41 -6.05
CA ILE A 25 -9.35 -5.57 -6.47
C ILE A 25 -8.50 -6.83 -6.55
N TYR A 26 -7.29 -6.72 -7.12
CA TYR A 26 -6.37 -7.86 -7.18
C TYR A 26 -6.04 -8.37 -5.78
N VAL A 27 -5.62 -7.47 -4.88
CA VAL A 27 -5.32 -7.81 -3.49
C VAL A 27 -6.54 -8.41 -2.82
N GLN A 28 -7.72 -7.79 -2.95
CA GLN A 28 -8.97 -8.31 -2.39
C GLN A 28 -9.32 -9.71 -2.91
N GLY A 29 -9.08 -10.00 -4.19
CA GLY A 29 -9.30 -11.32 -4.78
C GLY A 29 -8.40 -12.40 -4.20
N LYS A 30 -7.21 -12.03 -3.69
CA LYS A 30 -6.24 -12.95 -3.10
C LYS A 30 -6.55 -13.33 -1.66
N ILE A 31 -7.43 -12.60 -0.97
CA ILE A 31 -7.71 -12.84 0.45
C ILE A 31 -8.29 -14.24 0.73
N GLY A 32 -9.10 -14.77 -0.20
CA GLY A 32 -9.70 -16.11 -0.08
C GLY A 32 -8.67 -17.24 -0.16
N TYR A 33 -7.50 -16.98 -0.74
CA TYR A 33 -6.44 -17.95 -0.97
C TYR A 33 -5.15 -17.56 -0.23
N ILE A 34 -5.25 -16.76 0.82
CA ILE A 34 -4.09 -16.17 1.52
C ILE A 34 -3.10 -17.21 2.01
N ARG A 35 -3.59 -18.39 2.44
CA ARG A 35 -2.78 -19.52 2.91
C ARG A 35 -2.06 -20.28 1.79
N GLN A 36 -2.43 -20.05 0.54
CA GLN A 36 -1.86 -20.70 -0.65
C GLN A 36 -0.91 -19.76 -1.42
N LEU A 37 -0.79 -18.49 -0.99
CA LEU A 37 0.14 -17.54 -1.61
C LEU A 37 1.57 -17.94 -1.29
N GLY A 38 2.45 -17.87 -2.29
CA GLY A 38 3.89 -17.96 -2.04
C GLY A 38 4.38 -16.74 -1.25
N ASP A 39 5.45 -16.90 -0.47
CA ASP A 39 6.04 -15.84 0.39
C ASP A 39 6.15 -14.49 -0.33
N GLN A 40 6.65 -14.51 -1.58
CA GLN A 40 6.88 -13.28 -2.35
C GLN A 40 5.56 -12.58 -2.75
N GLU A 41 4.53 -13.35 -3.12
CA GLU A 41 3.23 -12.78 -3.48
C GLU A 41 2.50 -12.25 -2.24
N HIS A 42 2.58 -12.97 -1.12
CA HIS A 42 2.00 -12.55 0.15
C HIS A 42 2.64 -11.24 0.65
N ILE A 43 3.98 -11.17 0.70
CA ILE A 43 4.72 -9.93 1.02
C ILE A 43 4.30 -8.81 0.06
N GLY A 44 4.22 -9.10 -1.24
CA GLY A 44 3.82 -8.13 -2.25
C GLY A 44 2.45 -7.53 -1.96
N CYS A 45 1.47 -8.36 -1.57
CA CYS A 45 0.11 -7.90 -1.25
C CYS A 45 0.10 -7.04 0.02
N VAL A 46 0.85 -7.44 1.05
CA VAL A 46 0.96 -6.70 2.32
C VAL A 46 1.60 -5.33 2.07
N ILE A 47 2.75 -5.27 1.39
CA ILE A 47 3.46 -4.01 1.13
C ILE A 47 2.64 -3.11 0.22
N SER A 48 2.02 -3.64 -0.84
CA SER A 48 1.15 -2.85 -1.71
C SER A 48 -0.02 -2.24 -0.95
N SER A 49 -0.58 -2.96 0.02
CA SER A 49 -1.65 -2.47 0.87
C SER A 49 -1.17 -1.38 1.82
N ILE A 50 -0.01 -1.57 2.48
CA ILE A 50 0.60 -0.53 3.34
C ILE A 50 0.88 0.74 2.52
N MET A 51 1.45 0.60 1.33
CA MET A 51 1.72 1.73 0.44
C MET A 51 0.44 2.44 -0.03
N ALA A 52 -0.65 1.69 -0.23
CA ALA A 52 -1.93 2.25 -0.66
C ALA A 52 -2.64 3.00 0.49
N PHE A 53 -2.70 2.42 1.70
CA PHE A 53 -3.47 2.97 2.81
C PHE A 53 -2.68 3.90 3.72
N ALA A 54 -1.39 3.63 3.94
CA ALA A 54 -0.52 4.47 4.76
C ALA A 54 0.30 5.46 3.91
N THR A 55 0.17 5.41 2.58
CA THR A 55 0.99 6.22 1.66
C THR A 55 2.50 6.14 1.93
N LEU A 56 3.00 5.12 2.64
CA LEU A 56 4.42 5.00 3.01
C LEU A 56 5.28 4.69 1.78
N ARG A 57 6.54 5.10 1.82
CA ARG A 57 7.56 4.76 0.80
C ARG A 57 8.05 3.35 1.05
N LEU A 58 8.47 2.67 -0.01
CA LEU A 58 9.08 1.35 0.11
C LEU A 58 10.31 1.36 1.03
N THR A 59 11.07 2.46 1.07
CA THR A 59 12.21 2.64 1.98
C THR A 59 11.80 2.69 3.44
N GLU A 60 10.74 3.44 3.76
CA GLU A 60 10.16 3.55 5.11
C GLU A 60 9.63 2.18 5.58
N ILE A 61 8.93 1.48 4.67
CA ILE A 61 8.41 0.12 4.90
C ILE A 61 9.55 -0.89 5.10
N HIS A 62 10.59 -0.85 4.27
CA HIS A 62 11.73 -1.78 4.36
C HIS A 62 12.44 -1.69 5.72
N SER A 63 12.57 -0.48 6.27
CA SER A 63 13.15 -0.26 7.61
C SER A 63 12.15 -0.42 8.77
N ALA A 64 10.89 -0.71 8.49
CA ALA A 64 9.85 -0.76 9.51
C ALA A 64 10.02 -1.97 10.44
N LYS A 65 9.72 -1.73 11.71
CA LYS A 65 9.46 -2.74 12.73
C LYS A 65 7.95 -2.79 12.95
N ALA A 66 7.44 -3.94 13.36
CA ALA A 66 6.02 -4.06 13.63
C ALA A 66 5.84 -4.64 15.02
N THR A 67 4.96 -4.00 15.78
CA THR A 67 4.62 -4.35 17.16
C THR A 67 3.22 -4.97 17.14
N ARG A 68 3.14 -6.22 17.63
CA ARG A 68 1.87 -6.93 17.76
C ARG A 68 1.38 -6.77 19.18
N ASN A 69 0.28 -6.07 19.36
CA ASN A 69 -0.44 -6.02 20.63
C ASN A 69 -1.43 -7.18 20.66
N GLU A 70 -1.40 -8.01 21.70
CA GLU A 70 -2.18 -9.26 21.80
C GLU A 70 -3.70 -9.03 21.67
N ASN A 71 -4.18 -7.84 22.06
CA ASN A 71 -5.59 -7.43 22.01
C ASN A 71 -5.81 -6.07 21.31
N GLY A 72 -4.81 -5.53 20.60
CA GLY A 72 -4.82 -4.18 20.05
C GLY A 72 -4.66 -4.10 18.53
N PRO A 73 -4.90 -2.93 17.92
CA PRO A 73 -4.63 -2.69 16.50
C PRO A 73 -3.16 -3.00 16.18
N SER A 74 -2.90 -3.61 15.02
CA SER A 74 -1.53 -3.86 14.57
C SER A 74 -0.81 -2.54 14.32
N GLN A 75 0.37 -2.38 14.91
CA GLN A 75 1.18 -1.17 14.78
C GLN A 75 2.42 -1.45 13.95
N LEU A 76 2.80 -0.45 13.14
CA LEU A 76 4.00 -0.46 12.33
C LEU A 76 4.83 0.77 12.71
N ASP A 77 5.95 0.52 13.36
CA ASP A 77 6.92 1.52 13.76
C ASP A 77 7.93 1.69 12.62
N THR A 78 7.94 2.86 11.98
CA THR A 78 8.80 3.16 10.84
C THR A 78 9.70 4.34 11.18
N ALA A 79 10.99 4.25 10.84
CA ALA A 79 11.83 5.44 10.84
C ALA A 79 11.52 6.27 9.59
N VAL A 80 11.10 7.52 9.76
CA VAL A 80 10.86 8.44 8.64
C VAL A 80 12.11 9.27 8.45
N TRP A 81 12.87 8.96 7.40
CA TRP A 81 14.08 9.71 7.06
C TRP A 81 13.71 11.02 6.34
N LYS A 82 13.36 12.05 7.11
CA LYS A 82 13.24 13.42 6.61
C LYS A 82 13.78 14.43 7.62
N ARG A 83 15.04 14.86 7.38
CA ARG A 83 15.79 15.99 7.99
C ARG A 83 15.97 15.99 9.51
N ASP A 84 14.98 15.53 10.26
CA ASP A 84 15.01 15.32 11.69
C ASP A 84 14.70 13.84 11.91
N ASP A 85 15.64 13.08 12.48
CA ASP A 85 15.56 11.63 12.63
C ASP A 85 14.53 11.24 13.72
N TYR A 86 13.23 11.29 13.40
CA TYR A 86 12.17 10.83 14.30
C TYR A 86 11.57 9.49 13.86
N TYR A 87 11.10 8.72 14.84
CA TYR A 87 10.33 7.50 14.64
C TYR A 87 8.84 7.83 14.50
N LEU A 88 8.19 7.24 13.51
CA LEU A 88 6.75 7.34 13.29
C LEU A 88 6.09 6.00 13.56
N THR A 89 5.17 5.97 14.51
CA THR A 89 4.27 4.83 14.73
C THR A 89 3.01 5.01 13.91
N VAL A 90 2.80 4.10 12.96
CA VAL A 90 1.56 3.99 12.19
C VAL A 90 0.68 2.94 12.84
N THR A 91 -0.49 3.35 13.35
CA THR A 91 -1.47 2.43 13.93
C THR A 91 -2.52 2.08 12.88
N PHE A 92 -2.68 0.78 12.58
CA PHE A 92 -3.70 0.31 11.64
C PHE A 92 -4.95 -0.12 12.38
N ARG A 93 -6.04 0.63 12.21
CA ARG A 93 -7.35 0.23 12.73
C ARG A 93 -8.15 -0.56 11.69
N PRO A 94 -9.02 -1.48 12.12
CA PRO A 94 -9.93 -2.17 11.23
C PRO A 94 -10.81 -1.16 10.47
N VAL A 95 -11.03 -1.42 9.17
CA VAL A 95 -11.97 -0.67 8.33
C VAL A 95 -13.20 -1.52 8.04
N SER A 96 -14.30 -0.87 7.69
CA SER A 96 -15.63 -1.48 7.52
C SER A 96 -15.64 -2.64 6.52
N ASN A 97 -14.89 -2.53 5.42
CA ASN A 97 -14.73 -3.64 4.48
C ASN A 97 -13.57 -4.54 4.89
N LYS A 98 -13.91 -5.63 5.56
CA LYS A 98 -12.96 -6.67 6.01
C LYS A 98 -12.10 -7.22 4.86
N GLN A 99 -12.60 -7.29 3.61
CA GLN A 99 -11.86 -7.93 2.51
C GLN A 99 -10.66 -7.12 1.98
N VAL A 100 -10.61 -5.82 2.25
CA VAL A 100 -9.47 -4.94 1.89
C VAL A 100 -8.79 -4.42 3.17
N CYS A 101 -9.20 -4.94 4.32
CA CYS A 101 -8.76 -4.43 5.59
C CYS A 101 -7.28 -4.76 5.79
N LEU A 102 -6.48 -3.71 5.90
CA LEU A 102 -5.03 -3.81 6.06
C LEU A 102 -4.64 -4.62 7.30
N THR A 103 -5.46 -4.59 8.36
CA THR A 103 -5.22 -5.39 9.56
C THR A 103 -5.30 -6.90 9.28
N ILE A 104 -6.12 -7.35 8.32
CA ILE A 104 -6.17 -8.77 7.94
C ILE A 104 -4.89 -9.17 7.19
N TRP A 105 -4.44 -8.35 6.24
CA TRP A 105 -3.20 -8.62 5.51
C TRP A 105 -1.99 -8.64 6.43
N ILE A 106 -1.88 -7.66 7.33
CA ILE A 106 -0.79 -7.62 8.32
C ILE A 106 -0.89 -8.80 9.30
N SER A 107 -2.08 -9.09 9.82
CA SER A 107 -2.28 -10.23 10.73
C SER A 107 -1.94 -11.55 10.05
N SER A 108 -2.32 -11.73 8.78
CA SER A 108 -1.99 -12.94 8.03
C SER A 108 -0.48 -13.11 7.82
N TRP A 109 0.24 -12.01 7.59
CA TRP A 109 1.69 -12.02 7.50
C TRP A 109 2.30 -12.47 8.83
N PHE A 110 1.82 -11.93 9.94
CA PHE A 110 2.30 -12.32 11.27
C PHE A 110 1.96 -13.77 11.64
N VAL A 111 0.76 -14.24 11.36
CA VAL A 111 0.35 -15.63 11.65
C VAL A 111 1.14 -16.61 10.78
N GLY A 112 1.46 -16.24 9.54
CA GLY A 112 2.29 -17.03 8.64
C GLY A 112 3.76 -17.13 9.10
N ARG A 113 4.21 -16.24 9.99
CA ARG A 113 5.54 -16.35 10.60
C ARG A 113 5.48 -17.37 11.73
N SER A 114 6.23 -18.46 11.57
CA SER A 114 6.35 -19.50 12.60
C SER A 114 6.79 -18.90 13.94
N THR A 115 6.47 -19.57 15.05
CA THR A 115 6.83 -19.13 16.42
C THR A 115 8.33 -18.84 16.59
N ASN A 116 9.20 -19.60 15.90
CA ASN A 116 10.65 -19.40 15.89
C ASN A 116 11.12 -18.13 15.15
N VAL A 117 10.23 -17.48 14.38
CA VAL A 117 10.52 -16.32 13.53
C VAL A 117 10.01 -15.02 14.16
N GLN A 118 9.30 -15.05 15.28
CA GLN A 118 8.75 -13.84 15.92
C GLN A 118 9.84 -12.88 16.44
N THR A 119 11.02 -13.39 16.80
CA THR A 119 12.19 -12.58 17.18
C THR A 119 12.96 -12.02 15.98
N LYS A 120 12.59 -12.41 14.75
CA LYS A 120 13.27 -11.97 13.52
C LYS A 120 12.66 -10.66 13.00
N PRO A 121 13.40 -9.89 12.17
CA PRO A 121 12.90 -8.66 11.56
C PRO A 121 11.62 -8.84 10.73
N LEU A 122 10.83 -7.77 10.56
CA LEU A 122 9.50 -7.80 9.94
C LEU A 122 9.45 -8.55 8.59
N TRP A 123 10.45 -8.32 7.75
CA TRP A 123 10.55 -8.88 6.41
C TRP A 123 11.49 -10.09 6.34
N TRP A 124 11.52 -10.92 7.38
CA TRP A 124 12.29 -12.16 7.36
C TRP A 124 11.75 -13.11 6.29
N CYS A 125 12.63 -13.57 5.41
CA CYS A 125 12.31 -14.53 4.36
C CYS A 125 12.82 -15.92 4.79
N GLU A 126 11.88 -16.82 5.10
CA GLU A 126 12.21 -18.13 5.65
C GLU A 126 12.96 -18.99 4.65
N SER A 127 12.52 -19.02 3.39
CA SER A 127 13.19 -19.74 2.30
C SER A 127 14.64 -19.30 2.06
N ARG A 128 14.98 -18.04 2.37
CA ARG A 128 16.34 -17.49 2.22
C ARG A 128 17.12 -17.40 3.53
N LYS A 129 16.49 -17.71 4.66
CA LYS A 129 17.03 -17.56 6.02
C LYS A 129 17.69 -16.20 6.26
N LYS A 130 17.13 -15.12 5.71
CA LYS A 130 17.65 -13.75 5.84
C LYS A 130 16.56 -12.70 5.70
N ILE A 131 16.86 -11.48 6.11
CA ILE A 131 15.99 -10.32 5.89
C ILE A 131 15.85 -10.09 4.38
N ALA A 132 14.62 -9.86 3.92
CA ALA A 132 14.34 -9.48 2.56
C ALA A 132 15.02 -8.14 2.22
N SER A 133 15.76 -8.10 1.12
CA SER A 133 16.37 -6.86 0.64
C SER A 133 15.32 -5.93 0.02
N TYR A 134 15.66 -4.65 -0.09
CA TYR A 134 14.83 -3.66 -0.78
C TYR A 134 14.43 -4.10 -2.19
N GLU A 135 15.35 -4.69 -2.95
CA GLU A 135 15.09 -5.20 -4.30
C GLU A 135 14.11 -6.37 -4.29
N TYR A 136 14.18 -7.23 -3.28
CA TYR A 136 13.23 -8.33 -3.13
C TYR A 136 11.82 -7.81 -2.86
N LEU A 137 11.68 -6.84 -1.96
CA LEU A 137 10.40 -6.20 -1.67
C LEU A 137 9.85 -5.46 -2.91
N SER A 138 10.72 -4.74 -3.62
CA SER A 138 10.35 -4.06 -4.88
C SER A 138 9.85 -5.05 -5.94
N LYS A 139 10.54 -6.18 -6.12
CA LYS A 139 10.10 -7.26 -7.02
C LYS A 139 8.76 -7.86 -6.59
N ALA A 140 8.55 -8.05 -5.29
CA ALA A 140 7.28 -8.54 -4.75
C ALA A 140 6.12 -7.59 -5.07
N VAL A 141 6.31 -6.28 -4.90
CA VAL A 141 5.29 -5.27 -5.28
C VAL A 141 5.06 -5.28 -6.79
N HIS A 142 6.11 -5.34 -7.61
CA HIS A 142 5.97 -5.41 -9.07
C HIS A 142 5.23 -6.67 -9.53
N MET A 143 5.37 -7.80 -8.84
CA MET A 143 4.61 -9.02 -9.11
C MET A 143 3.10 -8.79 -8.93
N VAL A 144 2.70 -8.13 -7.84
CA VAL A 144 1.30 -7.77 -7.56
C VAL A 144 0.78 -6.74 -8.57
N MET A 145 1.56 -5.71 -8.88
CA MET A 145 1.21 -4.73 -9.90
C MET A 145 0.98 -5.40 -11.27
N LYS A 146 1.87 -6.32 -11.67
CA LYS A 146 1.73 -7.10 -12.92
C LYS A 146 0.48 -7.97 -12.89
N GLY A 147 0.23 -8.68 -11.78
CA GLY A 147 -0.97 -9.50 -11.60
C GLY A 147 -2.28 -8.69 -11.68
N ALA A 148 -2.25 -7.44 -11.22
CA ALA A 148 -3.37 -6.50 -11.31
C ALA A 148 -3.54 -5.84 -12.70
N GLY A 149 -2.66 -6.15 -13.67
CA GLY A 149 -2.69 -5.55 -15.01
C GLY A 149 -2.12 -4.12 -15.07
N VAL A 150 -1.34 -3.69 -14.07
CA VAL A 150 -0.67 -2.39 -14.12
C VAL A 150 0.47 -2.44 -15.13
N GLN A 151 0.52 -1.46 -16.04
CA GLN A 151 1.55 -1.38 -17.08
C GLN A 151 2.96 -1.27 -16.48
N ALA A 152 3.93 -1.98 -17.06
CA ALA A 152 5.30 -2.11 -16.54
C ALA A 152 6.08 -0.78 -16.40
N LYS A 153 5.69 0.26 -17.14
CA LYS A 153 6.28 1.61 -16.99
C LYS A 153 5.99 2.28 -15.64
N ASN A 154 5.03 1.77 -14.87
CA ASN A 154 4.72 2.26 -13.54
C ASN A 154 5.71 1.70 -12.51
N SER A 155 6.33 2.58 -11.74
CA SER A 155 7.20 2.19 -10.62
C SER A 155 6.38 1.92 -9.34
N VAL A 156 6.97 1.28 -8.34
CA VAL A 156 6.35 1.09 -7.01
C VAL A 156 5.84 2.41 -6.39
N THR A 157 6.51 3.55 -6.66
CA THR A 157 6.08 4.88 -6.18
C THR A 157 4.73 5.34 -6.73
N SER A 158 4.31 4.77 -7.86
CA SER A 158 3.01 5.08 -8.48
C SER A 158 1.83 4.65 -7.59
N ILE A 159 1.99 3.64 -6.73
CA ILE A 159 0.94 3.21 -5.77
C ILE A 159 0.59 4.37 -4.84
N ARG A 160 1.61 4.98 -4.22
CA ARG A 160 1.44 6.15 -3.35
C ARG A 160 0.79 7.31 -4.10
N LYS A 161 1.24 7.60 -5.33
CA LYS A 161 0.67 8.67 -6.17
C LYS A 161 -0.81 8.42 -6.46
N SER A 162 -1.17 7.20 -6.88
CA SER A 162 -2.55 6.84 -7.17
C SER A 162 -3.43 6.83 -5.92
N SER A 163 -2.87 6.51 -4.74
CA SER A 163 -3.56 6.66 -3.45
C SER A 163 -3.89 8.12 -3.14
N ILE A 164 -2.90 9.01 -3.23
CA ILE A 164 -3.09 10.45 -3.01
C ILE A 164 -4.15 11.03 -3.95
N ILE A 165 -4.04 10.73 -5.25
CA ILE A 165 -4.99 11.19 -6.26
C ILE A 165 -6.40 10.69 -5.95
N ARG A 166 -6.56 9.41 -5.63
CA ARG A 166 -7.86 8.83 -5.30
C ARG A 166 -8.48 9.47 -4.06
N SER A 167 -7.69 9.75 -3.03
CA SER A 167 -8.19 10.44 -1.84
C SER A 167 -8.75 11.83 -2.19
N ILE A 168 -8.04 12.58 -3.03
CA ILE A 168 -8.50 13.90 -3.52
C ILE A 168 -9.79 13.75 -4.34
N ASP A 169 -9.83 12.78 -5.27
CA ASP A 169 -11.02 12.50 -6.11
C ASP A 169 -12.25 12.12 -5.28
N GLN A 170 -12.05 11.55 -4.09
CA GLN A 170 -13.11 11.19 -3.14
C GLN A 170 -13.32 12.26 -2.04
N SER A 171 -12.93 13.50 -2.33
CA SER A 171 -13.20 14.68 -1.49
C SER A 171 -12.50 14.66 -0.12
N ALA A 172 -11.37 13.98 0.02
CA ALA A 172 -10.48 14.20 1.16
C ALA A 172 -9.94 15.63 1.14
N SER A 173 -9.85 16.26 2.31
CA SER A 173 -9.28 17.60 2.41
C SER A 173 -7.77 17.56 2.10
N LEU A 174 -7.25 18.66 1.56
CA LEU A 174 -5.81 18.79 1.29
C LEU A 174 -4.98 18.61 2.58
N GLN A 175 -5.50 19.08 3.72
CA GLN A 175 -4.87 18.90 5.03
C GLN A 175 -4.74 17.42 5.43
N GLU A 176 -5.77 16.60 5.20
CA GLU A 176 -5.72 15.16 5.47
C GLU A 176 -4.72 14.45 4.55
N VAL A 177 -4.70 14.84 3.28
CA VAL A 177 -3.79 14.28 2.28
C VAL A 177 -2.34 14.68 2.59
N ASP A 178 -2.07 15.92 2.96
CA ASP A 178 -0.72 16.40 3.30
C ASP A 178 -0.21 15.77 4.59
N ARG A 179 -1.08 15.56 5.58
CA ARG A 179 -0.76 14.84 6.82
C ARG A 179 -0.40 13.37 6.53
N ALA A 180 -1.23 12.66 5.76
CA ALA A 180 -0.99 11.26 5.44
C ALA A 180 0.26 11.09 4.54
N SER A 181 0.39 11.95 3.52
CA SER A 181 1.47 11.90 2.54
C SER A 181 2.76 12.57 3.00
N GLN A 182 2.81 13.16 4.20
CA GLN A 182 4.01 13.76 4.80
C GLN A 182 4.74 14.71 3.83
N HIS A 183 4.02 15.63 3.19
CA HIS A 183 4.65 16.56 2.23
C HIS A 183 5.55 17.58 2.97
N LYS A 184 6.65 17.98 2.32
CA LYS A 184 7.86 18.57 2.93
C LYS A 184 7.65 19.89 3.69
N ASP A 185 6.61 20.66 3.38
CA ASP A 185 6.53 22.06 3.80
C ASP A 185 5.48 22.34 4.89
N GLY A 186 4.70 21.34 5.33
CA GLY A 186 3.69 21.49 6.39
C GLY A 186 3.59 20.33 7.38
N ALA A 187 4.20 19.17 7.09
CA ALA A 187 4.01 17.96 7.88
C ALA A 187 4.73 17.99 9.25
N GLY A 188 5.85 18.70 9.39
CA GLY A 188 6.63 18.73 10.64
C GLY A 188 5.84 19.30 11.82
N THR A 189 5.27 20.50 11.66
CA THR A 189 4.50 21.17 12.72
C THR A 189 3.18 20.47 13.03
N VAL A 190 2.48 19.96 12.01
CA VAL A 190 1.20 19.25 12.20
C VAL A 190 1.39 17.89 12.89
N MET A 191 2.55 17.27 12.73
CA MET A 191 2.83 15.94 13.28
C MET A 191 3.44 15.98 14.70
N VAL A 192 4.14 17.05 15.07
CA VAL A 192 4.67 17.24 16.44
C VAL A 192 3.57 17.68 17.43
N HIS A 193 2.54 18.40 16.96
CA HIS A 193 1.50 18.96 17.82
C HIS A 193 0.19 18.15 17.86
N TYR A 194 0.02 17.14 17.00
CA TYR A 194 -1.16 16.28 17.02
C TYR A 194 -0.76 14.83 17.21
N ASP A 195 -1.33 14.24 18.25
CA ASP A 195 -1.20 12.83 18.56
C ASP A 195 -1.83 11.99 17.43
N ILE A 196 -1.02 11.04 16.95
CA ILE A 196 -1.40 9.87 16.16
C ILE A 196 -1.65 10.13 14.65
N TYR A 197 -0.83 9.47 13.84
CA TYR A 197 -1.06 9.15 12.42
C TYR A 197 -2.33 8.28 12.28
N LEU A 198 -3.51 8.89 12.46
CA LEU A 198 -4.82 8.26 12.30
C LEU A 198 -5.33 8.51 10.91
N ASN A 199 -5.06 7.55 10.02
CA ASN A 199 -5.53 7.60 8.64
C ASN A 199 -6.87 6.87 8.44
N ASP A 200 -7.67 6.72 9.50
CA ASP A 200 -8.90 5.91 9.50
C ASP A 200 -9.89 6.41 8.45
N ARG A 201 -10.07 7.74 8.36
CA ARG A 201 -10.98 8.35 7.37
C ARG A 201 -10.51 8.14 5.93
N LEU A 202 -9.22 8.33 5.62
CA LEU A 202 -8.73 8.03 4.27
C LEU A 202 -8.77 6.53 3.98
N SER A 203 -8.51 5.69 4.98
CA SER A 203 -8.61 4.23 4.84
C SER A 203 -10.05 3.83 4.52
N GLU A 204 -11.04 4.42 5.21
CA GLU A 204 -12.46 4.24 4.89
C GLU A 204 -12.81 4.78 3.50
N ILE A 205 -12.33 5.96 3.11
CA ILE A 205 -12.57 6.53 1.78
C ILE A 205 -12.03 5.61 0.66
N LEU A 206 -10.79 5.14 0.80
CA LEU A 206 -10.13 4.27 -0.17
C LEU A 206 -10.83 2.91 -0.27
N THR A 207 -11.34 2.42 0.86
CA THR A 207 -11.99 1.13 1.03
C THR A 207 -13.46 1.14 0.61
N ASN A 208 -14.14 2.27 0.83
CA ASN A 208 -15.49 2.49 0.37
C ASN A 208 -15.51 2.71 -1.14
N ASN A 209 -16.69 2.42 -1.68
CA ASN A 209 -17.24 2.97 -2.92
C ASN A 209 -17.08 2.14 -4.20
N GLU A 210 -18.25 1.96 -4.82
CA GLU A 210 -18.61 2.18 -6.22
C GLU A 210 -17.63 1.76 -7.34
N CYS A 211 -16.36 2.13 -7.29
CA CYS A 211 -15.35 1.65 -8.24
C CYS A 211 -15.14 0.13 -8.09
N LEU A 212 -15.04 -0.36 -6.84
CA LEU A 212 -14.95 -1.80 -6.56
C LEU A 212 -16.23 -2.52 -7.01
N MET A 213 -17.40 -1.92 -6.80
CA MET A 213 -18.68 -2.49 -7.22
C MET A 213 -18.90 -2.45 -8.74
N LYS A 214 -18.58 -1.34 -9.42
CA LYS A 214 -18.71 -1.18 -10.89
C LYS A 214 -17.78 -2.14 -11.62
N LEU A 215 -16.53 -2.25 -11.18
CA LEU A 215 -15.57 -3.20 -11.76
C LEU A 215 -15.95 -4.66 -11.43
N ARG A 216 -16.41 -4.97 -10.21
CA ARG A 216 -16.95 -6.30 -9.89
C ARG A 216 -18.17 -6.66 -10.75
N LYS A 217 -19.12 -5.73 -10.92
CA LYS A 217 -20.28 -5.91 -11.81
C LYS A 217 -19.83 -6.15 -13.25
N GLN A 218 -18.88 -5.38 -13.76
CA GLN A 218 -18.31 -5.59 -15.10
C GLN A 218 -17.64 -6.97 -15.22
N MET A 219 -16.81 -7.37 -14.25
CA MET A 219 -16.19 -8.71 -14.21
C MET A 219 -17.24 -9.83 -14.21
N VAL A 220 -18.27 -9.73 -13.37
CA VAL A 220 -19.35 -10.73 -13.30
C VAL A 220 -20.12 -10.80 -14.63
N VAL A 221 -20.38 -9.65 -15.27
CA VAL A 221 -21.00 -9.61 -16.61
C VAL A 221 -20.09 -10.27 -17.65
N GLN A 222 -18.79 -10.02 -17.59
CA GLN A 222 -17.81 -10.59 -18.52
C GLN A 222 -17.69 -12.11 -18.35
N ILE A 223 -17.65 -12.61 -17.10
CA ILE A 223 -17.68 -14.05 -16.77
C ILE A 223 -18.98 -14.69 -17.26
N LYS A 224 -20.15 -14.07 -17.02
CA LYS A 224 -21.45 -14.56 -17.51
C LYS A 224 -21.53 -14.56 -19.04
N ARG A 225 -20.87 -13.64 -19.73
CA ARG A 225 -20.76 -13.63 -21.20
C ARG A 225 -19.88 -14.77 -21.70
N MET A 226 -18.73 -15.00 -21.06
CA MET A 226 -17.83 -16.12 -21.39
C MET A 226 -18.51 -17.48 -21.17
N HIS A 227 -19.18 -17.68 -20.03
CA HIS A 227 -19.94 -18.92 -19.77
C HIS A 227 -21.11 -19.14 -20.72
N ARG A 228 -21.76 -18.09 -21.23
CA ARG A 228 -22.79 -18.23 -22.27
C ARG A 228 -22.16 -18.69 -23.59
N TYR A 229 -21.04 -18.09 -23.99
CA TYR A 229 -20.31 -18.47 -25.19
C TYR A 229 -19.82 -19.93 -25.15
N SER A 230 -19.38 -20.42 -23.99
CA SER A 230 -18.93 -21.80 -23.81
C SER A 230 -20.05 -22.84 -23.73
N ARG A 231 -21.32 -22.43 -23.59
CA ARG A 231 -22.49 -23.34 -23.61
C ARG A 231 -23.21 -23.37 -24.96
N SER A 232 -22.84 -22.46 -25.86
CA SER A 232 -23.38 -22.36 -27.23
C SER A 232 -22.47 -23.00 -28.29
N LEU A 233 -21.39 -23.64 -27.84
CA LEU A 233 -20.50 -24.53 -28.60
C LEU A 233 -20.73 -25.96 -28.10
#